data_AF-A0A9W7EI57-F1
#
_entry.id   AF-A0A9W7EI57-F1
#
_cell.length_a   1.000
_cell.length_b   1.000
_cell.length_c   1.000
_cell.angle_alpha   90.00
_cell.angle_beta   90.00
_cell.angle_gamma   90.00
#
_symmetry.space_group_name_H-M   'P 1'
#
loop_
_entity.id
_entity.type
_entity.pdbx_description
1 polymer ?
#
loop_
_entity_poly.entity_id
_entity_poly.type
_entity_poly.pdbx_seq_one_letter_code
_entity_poly.pdbx_strand_id
1 'polypeptide(L)'
;MGLLPSTVCGRDIDYVFAYPTVKMVKIQDSRLGLFKLFLVFMIVLYIAVFQLWKDSGYLQTEKVSGISRFTLQQPTVDDCSPTNDDCMNDFNALPDLAYCNQSSLPYDGDKYPCQYYESVGLGTMFESSILVTTRVTTRQEDLVCNSTSETTCPRVYNLTSPDAEKTYYSADVERFTVLFDTSVMATTLQIYGESSEMEGMLYVEKNSALCASYATATKSWGGKAITSTAPCYIAPNKTNANLDFFQLGILMSAADSDLDVGNNRYDGATMIVEVTYTNMFSWSGLSRKIQYTYKPYLSSSTSFKLYDNVWEGTDNYREKRTLLNKHGIKIDLVQSGDLGAFSFAQLLISLTTSLTLLAMATVITDYIALYFLPDKEKYDEAKYEWTEDFSDMREASRDRKRRNKGLGELSEPGADESYNRLIDSEEHMNLYGAKKGGKGGKGKE
;
A
#
# COMPACT_ATOMS: atom_id res chain seq x y z
N MET A 1 37.01 -38.24 20.88
CA MET A 1 35.88 -38.24 19.93
C MET A 1 35.74 -39.66 19.40
N GLY A 2 35.13 -40.59 20.16
CA GLY A 2 35.25 -42.03 19.90
C GLY A 2 34.10 -42.83 20.49
N LEU A 3 32.86 -42.43 20.20
CA LEU A 3 31.64 -43.03 20.76
C LEU A 3 30.58 -43.38 19.69
N LEU A 4 30.98 -43.47 18.41
CA LEU A 4 30.06 -43.89 17.35
C LEU A 4 30.43 -45.31 16.86
N PRO A 5 29.45 -46.21 16.67
CA PRO A 5 29.69 -47.55 16.13
C PRO A 5 30.25 -47.45 14.71
N SER A 6 31.26 -48.28 14.37
CA SER A 6 31.95 -48.25 13.07
C SER A 6 31.08 -48.63 11.88
N THR A 7 29.92 -49.24 12.12
CA THR A 7 28.96 -49.61 11.09
C THR A 7 27.55 -49.26 11.51
N VAL A 8 26.81 -48.60 10.62
CA VAL A 8 25.37 -48.34 10.75
C VAL A 8 24.71 -48.93 9.50
N CYS A 9 23.75 -49.84 9.70
CA CYS A 9 23.05 -50.54 8.61
C CYS A 9 23.98 -51.25 7.60
N GLY A 10 25.07 -51.87 8.07
CA GLY A 10 26.01 -52.63 7.22
C GLY A 10 26.86 -51.78 6.28
N ARG A 11 26.83 -50.44 6.42
CA ARG A 11 27.73 -49.51 5.74
C ARG A 11 28.63 -48.81 6.75
N ASP A 12 29.83 -48.49 6.30
CA ASP A 12 30.80 -47.70 7.05
C ASP A 12 30.22 -46.31 7.36
N ILE A 13 30.33 -45.90 8.62
CA ILE A 13 29.82 -44.61 9.09
C ILE A 13 30.54 -43.45 8.38
N ASP A 14 31.83 -43.62 8.05
CA ASP A 14 32.62 -42.61 7.36
C ASP A 14 32.19 -42.46 5.90
N TYR A 15 31.70 -43.53 5.28
CA TYR A 15 31.12 -43.48 3.94
C TYR A 15 29.74 -42.80 3.94
N VAL A 16 28.94 -43.01 4.98
CA VAL A 16 27.61 -42.39 5.12
C VAL A 16 27.72 -40.89 5.43
N PHE A 17 28.71 -40.49 6.23
CA PHE A 17 28.98 -39.10 6.57
C PHE A 17 30.05 -38.44 5.68
N ALA A 18 30.38 -39.05 4.52
CA ALA A 18 31.30 -38.47 3.56
C ALA A 18 30.74 -37.14 3.03
N TYR A 19 31.52 -36.05 3.16
CA TYR A 19 31.16 -34.73 2.65
C TYR A 19 31.71 -34.53 1.23
N PRO A 20 30.86 -34.55 0.18
CA PRO A 20 31.32 -34.31 -1.18
C PRO A 20 31.75 -32.85 -1.35
N THR A 21 32.91 -32.62 -1.97
CA THR A 21 33.42 -31.28 -2.27
C THR A 21 33.74 -31.14 -3.76
N VAL A 22 33.58 -29.92 -4.29
CA VAL A 22 33.93 -29.63 -5.68
C VAL A 22 35.44 -29.48 -5.84
N LYS A 23 36.02 -30.14 -6.84
CA LYS A 23 37.42 -29.93 -7.26
C LYS A 23 37.51 -28.56 -7.95
N MET A 24 38.30 -27.65 -7.39
CA MET A 24 38.48 -26.29 -7.91
C MET A 24 39.82 -26.14 -8.63
N VAL A 25 39.80 -25.45 -9.78
CA VAL A 25 41.00 -25.12 -10.55
C VAL A 25 41.32 -23.63 -10.36
N LYS A 26 42.58 -23.30 -10.03
CA LYS A 26 43.03 -21.92 -9.89
C LYS A 26 43.82 -21.50 -11.13
N ILE A 27 43.18 -20.71 -11.99
CA ILE A 27 43.81 -20.12 -13.17
C ILE A 27 44.63 -18.89 -12.76
N GLN A 28 45.92 -18.88 -13.07
CA GLN A 28 46.83 -17.77 -12.76
C GLN A 28 46.90 -16.78 -13.92
N ASP A 29 45.88 -15.93 -14.05
CA ASP A 29 45.82 -14.87 -15.06
C ASP A 29 45.36 -13.54 -14.46
N SER A 30 46.16 -12.48 -14.64
CA SER A 30 45.88 -11.14 -14.09
C SER A 30 44.72 -10.43 -14.77
N ARG A 31 44.49 -10.65 -16.08
CA ARG A 31 43.41 -10.01 -16.85
C ARG A 31 42.07 -10.60 -16.43
N LEU A 32 42.00 -11.93 -16.34
CA LEU A 32 40.79 -12.64 -15.92
C LEU A 32 40.47 -12.36 -14.44
N GLY A 33 41.48 -12.37 -13.59
CA GLY A 33 41.34 -12.03 -12.17
C GLY A 33 40.84 -10.60 -11.96
N LEU A 34 41.42 -9.62 -12.67
CA LEU A 34 41.00 -8.21 -12.57
C LEU A 34 39.59 -8.00 -13.12
N PHE A 35 39.23 -8.65 -14.22
CA PHE A 35 37.88 -8.61 -14.76
C PHE A 35 36.84 -9.20 -13.79
N LYS A 36 37.14 -10.35 -13.19
CA LYS A 36 36.28 -10.95 -12.15
C LYS A 36 36.11 -10.02 -10.95
N LEU A 37 37.21 -9.47 -10.43
CA LEU A 37 37.17 -8.55 -9.29
C LEU A 37 36.37 -7.28 -9.63
N PHE A 38 36.53 -6.74 -10.83
CA PHE A 38 35.77 -5.60 -11.31
C PHE A 38 34.26 -5.89 -11.36
N LEU A 39 33.84 -7.02 -11.95
CA LEU A 39 32.44 -7.44 -11.97
C LEU A 39 31.87 -7.63 -10.57
N VAL A 40 32.59 -8.34 -9.70
CA VAL A 40 32.20 -8.55 -8.30
C VAL A 40 32.05 -7.22 -7.57
N PHE A 41 33.00 -6.29 -7.74
CA PHE A 41 32.94 -4.97 -7.14
C PHE A 41 31.71 -4.19 -7.61
N MET A 42 31.41 -4.19 -8.91
CA MET A 42 30.24 -3.51 -9.46
C MET A 42 28.93 -4.11 -8.96
N ILE A 43 28.85 -5.44 -8.83
CA ILE A 43 27.68 -6.13 -8.29
C ILE A 43 27.50 -5.79 -6.81
N VAL A 44 28.55 -5.85 -6.01
CA VAL A 44 28.48 -5.50 -4.58
C VAL A 44 28.10 -4.03 -4.40
N LEU A 45 28.65 -3.12 -5.20
CA LEU A 45 28.28 -1.71 -5.21
C LEU A 45 26.80 -1.54 -5.57
N TYR A 46 26.32 -2.24 -6.59
CA TYR A 46 24.91 -2.22 -6.98
C TYR A 46 23.99 -2.70 -5.85
N ILE A 47 24.32 -3.82 -5.20
CA ILE A 47 23.54 -4.36 -4.09
C ILE A 47 23.52 -3.36 -2.92
N ALA A 48 24.68 -2.84 -2.53
CA ALA A 48 24.78 -1.92 -1.40
C ALA A 48 24.03 -0.61 -1.66
N VAL A 49 24.20 0.00 -2.83
CA VAL A 49 23.66 1.34 -3.13
C VAL A 49 22.22 1.27 -3.61
N PHE A 50 21.89 0.40 -4.57
CA PHE A 50 20.54 0.38 -5.14
C PHE A 50 19.62 -0.49 -4.31
N GLN A 51 19.97 -1.77 -4.11
CA GLN A 51 19.07 -2.73 -3.50
C GLN A 51 18.86 -2.49 -1.99
N LEU A 52 19.94 -2.22 -1.26
CA LEU A 52 19.88 -2.00 0.19
C LEU A 52 19.62 -0.54 0.55
N TRP A 53 20.37 0.41 -0.01
CA TRP A 53 20.26 1.81 0.43
C TRP A 53 19.10 2.57 -0.25
N LYS A 54 19.03 2.58 -1.58
CA LYS A 54 18.00 3.34 -2.31
C LYS A 54 16.61 2.72 -2.14
N ASP A 55 16.49 1.43 -2.43
CA ASP A 55 15.21 0.73 -2.47
C ASP A 55 14.81 0.17 -1.10
N SER A 56 15.70 0.27 -0.09
CA SER A 56 15.45 -0.19 1.28
C SER A 56 14.96 -1.64 1.33
N GLY A 57 15.59 -2.54 0.56
CA GLY A 57 15.17 -3.94 0.42
C GLY A 57 15.18 -4.80 1.68
N TYR A 58 15.50 -4.22 2.84
CA TYR A 58 15.37 -4.83 4.18
C TYR A 58 14.05 -4.46 4.88
N LEU A 59 13.23 -3.59 4.27
CA LEU A 59 11.94 -3.18 4.79
C LEU A 59 10.82 -4.03 4.20
N GLN A 60 9.95 -4.51 5.07
CA GLN A 60 8.66 -5.08 4.68
C GLN A 60 7.63 -3.96 4.63
N THR A 61 6.91 -3.86 3.51
CA THR A 61 5.93 -2.80 3.26
C THR A 61 4.51 -3.34 3.36
N GLU A 62 3.61 -2.56 3.95
CA GLU A 62 2.18 -2.86 4.04
C GLU A 62 1.37 -1.62 3.62
N LYS A 63 0.31 -1.85 2.85
CA LYS A 63 -0.66 -0.80 2.50
C LYS A 63 -1.43 -0.37 3.73
N VAL A 64 -1.60 0.92 3.89
CA VAL A 64 -2.29 1.47 5.06
C VAL A 64 -3.80 1.30 4.98
N SER A 65 -4.42 1.22 6.14
CA SER A 65 -5.85 1.43 6.34
C SER A 65 -6.02 2.44 7.46
N GLY A 66 -7.09 3.22 7.46
CA GLY A 66 -7.29 4.17 8.53
C GLY A 66 -8.67 4.77 8.58
N ILE A 67 -8.89 5.54 9.64
CA ILE A 67 -10.17 6.14 10.00
C ILE A 67 -9.97 7.65 10.00
N SER A 68 -11.01 8.38 9.61
CA SER A 68 -11.01 9.83 9.62
C SER A 68 -12.20 10.37 10.38
N ARG A 69 -11.98 11.49 11.03
CA ARG A 69 -13.02 12.32 11.65
C ARG A 69 -12.80 13.74 11.18
N PHE A 70 -13.92 14.41 10.97
CA PHE A 70 -13.95 15.80 10.54
C PHE A 70 -14.63 16.64 11.59
N THR A 71 -14.12 17.84 11.79
CA THR A 71 -14.82 18.88 12.53
C THR A 71 -14.87 20.12 11.67
N LEU A 72 -16.06 20.70 11.53
CA LEU A 72 -16.25 21.99 10.88
C LEU A 72 -16.31 23.07 11.96
N GLN A 73 -15.62 24.17 11.74
CA GLN A 73 -15.66 25.34 12.61
C GLN A 73 -15.92 26.61 11.78
N GLN A 74 -16.77 27.47 12.33
CA GLN A 74 -17.07 28.80 11.76
C GLN A 74 -15.92 29.78 12.04
N PRO A 75 -15.78 30.85 11.24
CA PRO A 75 -14.79 31.88 11.52
C PRO A 75 -15.07 32.57 12.86
N THR A 76 -14.08 32.59 13.74
CA THR A 76 -14.14 33.21 15.07
C THR A 76 -13.03 34.23 15.25
N VAL A 77 -13.26 35.21 16.12
CA VAL A 77 -12.23 36.20 16.49
C VAL A 77 -11.10 35.50 17.24
N ASP A 78 -9.85 35.75 16.85
CA ASP A 78 -8.65 35.17 17.47
C ASP A 78 -8.64 33.62 17.52
N ASP A 79 -9.30 32.95 16.57
CA ASP A 79 -9.39 31.48 16.49
C ASP A 79 -9.90 30.81 17.79
N CYS A 80 -10.76 31.50 18.54
CA CYS A 80 -11.35 30.93 19.76
C CYS A 80 -12.29 29.75 19.45
N SER A 81 -12.45 28.84 20.43
CA SER A 81 -13.40 27.73 20.32
C SER A 81 -14.84 28.26 20.41
N PRO A 82 -15.72 27.95 19.45
CA PRO A 82 -17.11 28.42 19.45
C PRO A 82 -17.95 27.81 20.58
N THR A 83 -17.42 26.81 21.29
CA THR A 83 -18.04 26.22 22.49
C THR A 83 -17.91 27.12 23.73
N ASN A 84 -17.06 28.14 23.69
CA ASN A 84 -16.85 29.05 24.81
C ASN A 84 -17.82 30.23 24.69
N ASP A 85 -18.50 30.58 25.77
CA ASP A 85 -19.52 31.63 25.78
C ASP A 85 -18.98 33.02 25.37
N ASP A 86 -17.69 33.29 25.64
CA ASP A 86 -17.04 34.57 25.30
C ASP A 86 -16.54 34.62 23.83
N CYS A 87 -16.64 33.52 23.08
CA CYS A 87 -16.13 33.45 21.72
C CYS A 87 -17.08 34.13 20.73
N MET A 88 -16.58 35.13 20.02
CA MET A 88 -17.34 35.88 19.02
C MET A 88 -17.05 35.38 17.61
N ASN A 89 -18.08 35.42 16.76
CA ASN A 89 -17.94 35.10 15.34
C ASN A 89 -17.29 36.26 14.57
N ASP A 90 -16.49 35.93 13.56
CA ASP A 90 -15.82 36.89 12.68
C ASP A 90 -16.33 36.74 11.24
N PHE A 91 -17.65 36.86 11.03
CA PHE A 91 -18.24 36.78 9.70
C PHE A 91 -18.09 38.11 8.94
N ASN A 92 -17.81 38.02 7.64
CA ASN A 92 -17.94 39.16 6.74
C ASN A 92 -19.40 39.65 6.67
N ALA A 93 -19.59 40.96 6.53
CA ALA A 93 -20.94 41.53 6.42
C ALA A 93 -21.60 41.09 5.11
N LEU A 94 -22.90 40.76 5.15
CA LEU A 94 -23.65 40.30 3.96
C LEU A 94 -23.54 41.21 2.72
N PRO A 95 -23.48 42.56 2.83
CA PRO A 95 -23.29 43.43 1.66
C PRO A 95 -21.92 43.29 0.99
N ASP A 96 -20.89 42.78 1.70
CA ASP A 96 -19.54 42.61 1.19
C ASP A 96 -19.37 41.27 0.44
N LEU A 97 -20.34 40.37 0.57
CA LEU A 97 -20.36 39.06 -0.09
C LEU A 97 -21.06 39.15 -1.46
N ALA A 98 -20.29 39.10 -2.55
CA ALA A 98 -20.80 39.38 -3.90
C ALA A 98 -21.98 38.49 -4.34
N TYR A 99 -21.97 37.20 -3.97
CA TYR A 99 -23.03 36.23 -4.31
C TYR A 99 -24.35 36.42 -3.55
N CYS A 100 -24.34 37.27 -2.51
CA CYS A 100 -25.53 37.56 -1.74
C CYS A 100 -26.42 38.58 -2.45
N ASN A 101 -27.74 38.35 -2.41
CA ASN A 101 -28.72 39.31 -2.93
C ASN A 101 -28.67 40.66 -2.19
N GLN A 102 -28.18 40.67 -0.94
CA GLN A 102 -27.97 41.87 -0.15
C GLN A 102 -26.78 42.73 -0.62
N SER A 103 -25.91 42.18 -1.49
CA SER A 103 -24.72 42.87 -1.99
C SER A 103 -24.97 43.56 -3.33
N SER A 104 -24.43 44.76 -3.48
CA SER A 104 -24.41 45.51 -4.75
C SER A 104 -23.23 45.13 -5.66
N LEU A 105 -22.31 44.28 -5.20
CA LEU A 105 -21.13 43.88 -5.97
C LEU A 105 -21.50 43.01 -7.19
N PRO A 106 -20.75 43.09 -8.30
CA PRO A 106 -20.99 42.22 -9.44
C PRO A 106 -20.69 40.75 -9.08
N TYR A 107 -21.54 39.83 -9.56
CA TYR A 107 -21.39 38.39 -9.35
C TYR A 107 -21.75 37.64 -10.62
N ASP A 108 -20.92 36.68 -11.01
CA ASP A 108 -21.12 35.82 -12.18
C ASP A 108 -21.97 34.60 -11.76
N GLY A 109 -23.26 34.83 -11.52
CA GLY A 109 -24.20 33.80 -11.09
C GLY A 109 -25.50 34.36 -10.50
N ASP A 110 -26.42 33.46 -10.14
CA ASP A 110 -27.69 33.84 -9.52
C ASP A 110 -27.49 34.19 -8.05
N LYS A 111 -27.93 35.39 -7.67
CA LYS A 111 -27.89 35.88 -6.29
C LYS A 111 -29.11 35.41 -5.51
N TYR A 112 -28.87 34.85 -4.34
CA TYR A 112 -29.91 34.46 -3.38
C TYR A 112 -29.69 35.16 -2.04
N PRO A 113 -30.74 35.35 -1.22
CA PRO A 113 -30.59 35.92 0.12
C PRO A 113 -29.65 35.06 0.97
N CYS A 114 -28.60 35.67 1.50
CA CYS A 114 -27.67 34.99 2.39
C CYS A 114 -28.14 35.00 3.84
N GLN A 115 -27.79 33.93 4.57
CA GLN A 115 -28.00 33.80 6.01
C GLN A 115 -26.71 33.33 6.69
N TYR A 116 -26.48 33.81 7.91
CA TYR A 116 -25.41 33.29 8.76
C TYR A 116 -25.81 31.94 9.31
N TYR A 117 -24.87 31.00 9.30
CA TYR A 117 -25.05 29.69 9.89
C TYR A 117 -23.84 29.37 10.77
N GLU A 118 -24.10 28.61 11.82
CA GLU A 118 -23.05 28.00 12.63
C GLU A 118 -22.59 26.68 12.03
N SER A 119 -21.46 26.16 12.52
CA SER A 119 -20.87 24.92 12.02
C SER A 119 -21.83 23.72 12.09
N VAL A 120 -22.67 23.64 13.13
CA VAL A 120 -23.69 22.59 13.32
C VAL A 120 -24.79 22.66 12.24
N GLY A 121 -25.09 23.86 11.74
CA GLY A 121 -26.11 24.07 10.71
C GLY A 121 -25.61 23.75 9.29
N LEU A 122 -24.31 23.98 9.03
CA LEU A 122 -23.72 23.78 7.70
C LEU A 122 -23.09 22.40 7.50
N GLY A 123 -22.44 21.87 8.54
CA GLY A 123 -21.67 20.64 8.48
C GLY A 123 -22.54 19.41 8.69
N THR A 124 -22.62 18.53 7.70
CA THR A 124 -23.15 17.17 7.90
C THR A 124 -22.01 16.17 7.78
N MET A 125 -21.68 15.50 8.88
CA MET A 125 -20.59 14.53 8.94
C MET A 125 -21.09 13.13 8.58
N PHE A 126 -20.27 12.40 7.83
CA PHE A 126 -20.39 10.98 7.54
C PHE A 126 -19.11 10.28 7.99
N GLU A 127 -19.02 8.95 7.88
CA GLU A 127 -17.87 8.18 8.37
C GLU A 127 -16.52 8.64 7.77
N SER A 128 -16.45 8.85 6.46
CA SER A 128 -15.22 9.26 5.76
C SER A 128 -15.38 10.55 4.96
N SER A 129 -16.44 11.32 5.24
CA SER A 129 -16.71 12.56 4.49
C SER A 129 -17.48 13.58 5.29
N ILE A 130 -17.43 14.83 4.85
CA ILE A 130 -18.22 15.93 5.39
C ILE A 130 -18.86 16.71 4.26
N LEU A 131 -20.15 17.00 4.37
CA LEU A 131 -20.82 17.98 3.54
C LEU A 131 -20.74 19.35 4.20
N VAL A 132 -20.12 20.30 3.52
CA VAL A 132 -20.21 21.72 3.86
C VAL A 132 -21.28 22.36 2.99
N THR A 133 -22.40 22.69 3.60
CA THR A 133 -23.57 23.24 2.89
C THR A 133 -23.30 24.66 2.42
N THR A 134 -23.46 24.92 1.12
CA THR A 134 -23.32 26.26 0.50
C THR A 134 -24.67 26.89 0.19
N ARG A 135 -25.69 26.05 -0.04
CA ARG A 135 -27.05 26.47 -0.40
C ARG A 135 -28.08 25.61 0.30
N VAL A 136 -29.13 26.24 0.83
CA VAL A 136 -30.28 25.57 1.44
C VAL A 136 -31.54 26.04 0.75
N THR A 137 -32.34 25.11 0.25
CA THR A 137 -33.71 25.40 -0.19
C THR A 137 -34.70 24.83 0.81
N THR A 138 -35.46 25.71 1.43
CA THR A 138 -36.49 25.36 2.41
C THR A 138 -37.83 25.22 1.70
N ARG A 139 -38.57 24.14 1.96
CA ARG A 139 -39.95 23.93 1.52
C ARG A 139 -40.84 23.66 2.72
N GLN A 140 -41.82 24.52 2.97
CA GLN A 140 -42.82 24.29 4.01
C GLN A 140 -43.94 23.41 3.47
N GLU A 141 -44.22 22.31 4.16
CA GLU A 141 -45.21 21.33 3.74
C GLU A 141 -46.14 20.93 4.90
N ASP A 142 -47.44 20.82 4.60
CA ASP A 142 -48.47 20.33 5.51
C ASP A 142 -48.86 18.88 5.16
N LEU A 143 -49.16 18.09 6.19
CA LEU A 143 -49.65 16.72 6.05
C LEU A 143 -51.05 16.71 5.45
N VAL A 144 -51.22 15.98 4.35
CA VAL A 144 -52.52 15.82 3.69
C VAL A 144 -53.14 14.47 4.00
N CYS A 145 -52.32 13.42 4.10
CA CYS A 145 -52.80 12.07 4.38
C CYS A 145 -52.65 11.73 5.87
N ASN A 146 -53.77 11.72 6.59
CA ASN A 146 -53.83 11.24 7.96
C ASN A 146 -54.00 9.71 8.02
N SER A 147 -53.63 9.10 9.15
CA SER A 147 -53.68 7.66 9.42
C SER A 147 -55.08 7.03 9.36
N THR A 148 -56.13 7.85 9.28
CA THR A 148 -57.54 7.47 9.15
C THR A 148 -58.05 7.42 7.71
N SER A 149 -57.21 7.70 6.71
CA SER A 149 -57.63 7.64 5.31
C SER A 149 -57.79 6.20 4.83
N GLU A 150 -59.03 5.78 4.53
CA GLU A 150 -59.37 4.43 3.99
C GLU A 150 -58.95 4.23 2.52
N THR A 151 -58.32 5.24 1.92
CA THR A 151 -57.96 5.29 0.50
C THR A 151 -56.45 5.28 0.29
N THR A 152 -56.00 4.85 -0.89
CA THR A 152 -54.61 5.01 -1.34
C THR A 152 -54.22 6.49 -1.33
N CYS A 153 -53.22 6.87 -0.53
CA CYS A 153 -52.71 8.24 -0.44
C CYS A 153 -51.78 8.56 -1.63
N PRO A 154 -52.17 9.44 -2.58
CA PRO A 154 -51.33 9.76 -3.74
C PRO A 154 -50.18 10.72 -3.39
N ARG A 155 -50.33 11.53 -2.33
CA ARG A 155 -49.33 12.53 -1.90
C ARG A 155 -49.45 12.77 -0.40
N VAL A 156 -48.39 12.42 0.35
CA VAL A 156 -48.40 12.50 1.82
C VAL A 156 -48.40 13.94 2.33
N TYR A 157 -47.63 14.82 1.68
CA TYR A 157 -47.45 16.22 2.06
C TYR A 157 -47.66 17.16 0.87
N ASN A 158 -48.28 18.31 1.09
CA ASN A 158 -48.42 19.38 0.10
C ASN A 158 -47.75 20.66 0.56
N LEU A 159 -47.35 21.52 -0.38
CA LEU A 159 -46.80 22.83 -0.04
C LEU A 159 -47.86 23.67 0.69
N THR A 160 -47.45 24.33 1.77
CA THR A 160 -48.34 25.21 2.56
C THR A 160 -48.82 26.41 1.76
N SER A 161 -48.00 26.91 0.84
CA SER A 161 -48.31 28.03 -0.07
C SER A 161 -47.49 27.93 -1.35
N PRO A 162 -47.87 28.62 -2.45
CA PRO A 162 -47.09 28.62 -3.69
C PRO A 162 -45.68 29.23 -3.52
N ASP A 163 -45.51 30.14 -2.56
CA ASP A 163 -44.22 30.80 -2.22
C ASP A 163 -43.52 30.16 -1.01
N ALA A 164 -43.92 28.94 -0.63
CA ALA A 164 -43.36 28.19 0.50
C ALA A 164 -41.93 27.67 0.21
N GLU A 165 -41.47 27.75 -1.03
CA GLU A 165 -40.12 27.38 -1.43
C GLU A 165 -39.21 28.62 -1.47
N LYS A 166 -38.16 28.61 -0.66
CA LYS A 166 -37.18 29.69 -0.60
C LYS A 166 -35.77 29.13 -0.61
N THR A 167 -34.89 29.74 -1.40
CA THR A 167 -33.49 29.37 -1.50
C THR A 167 -32.62 30.42 -0.83
N TYR A 168 -31.69 29.97 -0.01
CA TYR A 168 -30.72 30.78 0.72
C TYR A 168 -29.32 30.29 0.43
N TYR A 169 -28.38 31.22 0.38
CA TYR A 169 -26.96 30.89 0.46
C TYR A 169 -26.45 30.99 1.88
N SER A 170 -25.52 30.11 2.21
CA SER A 170 -24.77 30.18 3.46
C SER A 170 -23.72 31.29 3.32
N ALA A 171 -23.65 32.18 4.31
CA ALA A 171 -22.70 33.29 4.30
C ALA A 171 -21.29 32.84 4.68
N ASP A 172 -20.29 33.39 3.97
CA ASP A 172 -18.85 33.31 4.27
C ASP A 172 -18.29 31.88 4.41
N VAL A 173 -18.82 30.94 3.62
CA VAL A 173 -18.51 29.50 3.72
C VAL A 173 -17.05 29.17 3.39
N GLU A 174 -16.40 29.99 2.56
CA GLU A 174 -15.00 29.83 2.15
C GLU A 174 -14.05 29.89 3.36
N ARG A 175 -14.42 30.67 4.38
CA ARG A 175 -13.62 30.91 5.59
C ARG A 175 -13.87 29.89 6.70
N PHE A 176 -14.80 28.96 6.51
CA PHE A 176 -14.97 27.87 7.46
C PHE A 176 -13.75 26.97 7.45
N THR A 177 -13.33 26.56 8.64
CA THR A 177 -12.18 25.70 8.84
C THR A 177 -12.64 24.25 8.97
N VAL A 178 -12.04 23.38 8.16
CA VAL A 178 -12.21 21.93 8.22
C VAL A 178 -10.98 21.37 8.93
N LEU A 179 -11.20 20.79 10.10
CA LEU A 179 -10.20 20.08 10.87
C LEU A 179 -10.20 18.60 10.47
N PHE A 180 -9.00 18.07 10.25
CA PHE A 180 -8.77 16.69 9.87
C PHE A 180 -8.16 15.94 11.05
N ASP A 181 -8.92 14.99 11.61
CA ASP A 181 -8.42 14.06 12.62
C ASP A 181 -8.38 12.66 12.00
N THR A 182 -7.18 12.24 11.61
CA THR A 182 -6.94 10.98 10.91
C THR A 182 -6.07 10.04 11.74
N SER A 183 -6.39 8.75 11.68
CA SER A 183 -5.55 7.68 12.22
C SER A 183 -5.25 6.68 11.13
N VAL A 184 -4.03 6.16 11.15
CA VAL A 184 -3.52 5.22 10.17
C VAL A 184 -2.97 3.98 10.88
N MET A 185 -3.19 2.81 10.29
CA MET A 185 -2.69 1.55 10.81
C MET A 185 -2.20 0.63 9.69
N ALA A 186 -1.07 -0.02 9.95
CA ALA A 186 -0.55 -1.16 9.21
C ALA A 186 -0.57 -2.36 10.16
N THR A 187 -1.66 -3.13 10.11
CA THR A 187 -2.00 -4.12 11.13
C THR A 187 -1.02 -5.28 11.20
N THR A 188 -0.48 -5.70 10.06
CA THR A 188 0.50 -6.81 10.00
C THR A 188 1.85 -6.37 10.56
N LEU A 189 2.23 -5.12 10.30
CA LEU A 189 3.47 -4.51 10.81
C LEU A 189 3.34 -3.96 12.24
N GLN A 190 2.13 -3.93 12.81
CA GLN A 190 1.82 -3.33 14.12
C GLN A 190 2.25 -1.85 14.23
N ILE A 191 2.15 -1.10 13.13
CA ILE A 191 2.41 0.34 13.13
C ILE A 191 1.08 1.07 13.19
N TYR A 192 0.97 2.00 14.13
CA TYR A 192 -0.18 2.87 14.31
C TYR A 192 0.31 4.31 14.32
N GLY A 193 -0.45 5.22 13.71
CA GLY A 193 -0.16 6.65 13.68
C GLY A 193 -1.43 7.45 13.91
N GLU A 194 -1.32 8.49 14.73
CA GLU A 194 -2.39 9.46 15.00
C GLU A 194 -1.98 10.83 14.46
N SER A 195 -2.93 11.63 13.98
CA SER A 195 -2.64 12.92 13.34
C SER A 195 -1.84 13.86 14.23
N SER A 196 -2.02 13.78 15.54
CA SER A 196 -1.31 14.57 16.55
C SER A 196 0.19 14.25 16.66
N GLU A 197 0.63 13.06 16.23
CA GLU A 197 2.04 12.64 16.27
C GLU A 197 2.72 12.68 14.90
N MET A 198 1.89 12.70 13.84
CA MET A 198 2.32 12.70 12.46
C MET A 198 2.53 14.13 11.93
N GLU A 199 3.17 14.24 10.76
CA GLU A 199 3.42 15.53 10.09
C GLU A 199 2.79 15.54 8.69
N GLY A 200 1.85 16.46 8.48
CA GLY A 200 1.11 16.64 7.24
C GLY A 200 1.58 17.87 6.45
N MET A 201 1.44 17.80 5.12
CA MET A 201 1.61 18.95 4.21
C MET A 201 0.49 18.94 3.17
N LEU A 202 -0.01 20.11 2.79
CA LEU A 202 -0.94 20.28 1.67
C LEU A 202 -0.16 20.36 0.35
N TYR A 203 -0.49 19.50 -0.61
CA TYR A 203 0.08 19.49 -1.94
C TYR A 203 -0.80 20.28 -2.92
N VAL A 204 -0.20 21.24 -3.61
CA VAL A 204 -0.85 22.05 -4.64
C VAL A 204 -0.26 21.69 -5.98
N GLU A 205 -1.07 21.15 -6.89
CA GLU A 205 -0.58 20.62 -8.16
C GLU A 205 -0.40 21.70 -9.24
N LYS A 206 -1.38 22.63 -9.38
CA LYS A 206 -1.45 23.57 -10.51
C LYS A 206 -1.48 25.05 -10.12
N ASN A 207 -2.12 25.39 -9.00
CA ASN A 207 -2.39 26.77 -8.64
C ASN A 207 -1.15 27.48 -8.07
N SER A 208 -0.41 28.19 -8.95
CA SER A 208 0.77 28.96 -8.55
C SER A 208 0.45 30.21 -7.73
N ALA A 209 -0.75 30.79 -7.87
CA ALA A 209 -1.15 31.95 -7.08
C ALA A 209 -1.28 31.59 -5.60
N LEU A 210 -1.84 30.40 -5.30
CA LEU A 210 -1.88 29.86 -3.94
C LEU A 210 -0.48 29.58 -3.39
N CYS A 211 0.43 29.02 -4.20
CA CYS A 211 1.82 28.84 -3.76
C CYS A 211 2.51 30.18 -3.45
N ALA A 212 2.22 31.23 -4.22
CA ALA A 212 2.80 32.55 -4.02
C ALA A 212 2.24 33.29 -2.79
N SER A 213 1.02 32.98 -2.33
CA SER A 213 0.44 33.59 -1.12
C SER A 213 1.11 33.09 0.17
N TYR A 214 1.77 31.93 0.13
CA TYR A 214 2.47 31.35 1.28
C TYR A 214 3.98 31.47 1.13
N ALA A 215 4.60 32.37 1.91
CA ALA A 215 6.06 32.52 1.94
C ALA A 215 6.80 31.25 2.41
N THR A 216 6.10 30.34 3.09
CA THR A 216 6.61 29.05 3.57
C THR A 216 6.37 27.89 2.60
N ALA A 217 5.81 28.14 1.42
CA ALA A 217 5.58 27.10 0.42
C ALA A 217 6.90 26.50 -0.07
N THR A 218 7.02 25.17 -0.08
CA THR A 218 8.27 24.45 -0.40
C THR A 218 8.14 23.62 -1.67
N LYS A 219 9.24 23.43 -2.40
CA LYS A 219 9.24 22.64 -3.65
C LYS A 219 9.15 21.13 -3.43
N SER A 220 9.60 20.66 -2.26
CA SER A 220 9.60 19.25 -1.88
C SER A 220 9.06 19.12 -0.47
N TRP A 221 8.45 17.97 -0.17
CA TRP A 221 7.97 17.65 1.16
C TRP A 221 9.08 17.87 2.20
N GLY A 222 8.82 18.73 3.21
CA GLY A 222 9.78 19.06 4.28
C GLY A 222 11.09 19.74 3.83
N GLY A 223 11.15 20.24 2.59
CA GLY A 223 12.35 20.87 2.03
C GLY A 223 12.62 22.28 2.57
N LYS A 224 13.86 22.76 2.45
CA LYS A 224 14.21 24.17 2.74
C LYS A 224 14.06 25.11 1.54
N ALA A 225 13.89 24.55 0.34
CA ALA A 225 13.77 25.32 -0.89
C ALA A 225 12.35 25.86 -1.03
N ILE A 226 12.21 27.17 -0.82
CA ILE A 226 10.95 27.91 -0.97
C ILE A 226 10.62 28.06 -2.47
N THR A 227 9.34 27.99 -2.82
CA THR A 227 8.85 28.17 -4.19
C THR A 227 7.56 28.99 -4.18
N SER A 228 7.40 29.86 -5.17
CA SER A 228 6.15 30.59 -5.44
C SER A 228 5.37 30.02 -6.62
N THR A 229 5.85 28.93 -7.23
CA THR A 229 5.24 28.28 -8.40
C THR A 229 4.82 26.85 -8.06
N ALA A 230 3.69 26.42 -8.62
CA ALA A 230 3.24 25.04 -8.51
C ALA A 230 4.12 24.08 -9.33
N PRO A 231 4.31 22.82 -8.90
CA PRO A 231 3.77 22.22 -7.69
C PRO A 231 4.50 22.67 -6.41
N CYS A 232 3.76 22.82 -5.31
CA CYS A 232 4.31 23.21 -4.02
C CYS A 232 3.66 22.47 -2.84
N TYR A 233 4.33 22.51 -1.68
CA TYR A 233 3.85 21.98 -0.42
C TYR A 233 3.67 23.09 0.61
N ILE A 234 2.49 23.18 1.20
CA ILE A 234 2.11 24.20 2.19
C ILE A 234 1.90 23.52 3.54
N ALA A 235 2.45 24.11 4.61
CA ALA A 235 2.24 23.60 5.95
C ALA A 235 0.81 23.94 6.44
N PRO A 236 0.08 22.98 7.03
CA PRO A 236 -1.23 23.22 7.62
C PRO A 236 -1.15 24.15 8.82
N ASN A 237 -2.26 24.85 9.08
CA ASN A 237 -2.46 25.46 10.38
C ASN A 237 -2.75 24.37 11.42
N LYS A 238 -2.27 24.56 12.64
CA LYS A 238 -2.28 23.54 13.68
C LYS A 238 -3.01 24.03 14.91
N THR A 239 -3.83 23.14 15.49
CA THR A 239 -4.44 23.37 16.80
C THR A 239 -3.43 23.14 17.93
N ASN A 240 -3.80 23.48 19.16
CA ASN A 240 -3.01 23.17 20.36
C ASN A 240 -2.75 21.66 20.55
N ALA A 241 -3.61 20.80 19.98
CA ALA A 241 -3.45 19.35 19.97
C ALA A 241 -2.62 18.83 18.78
N ASN A 242 -1.96 19.72 18.04
CA ASN A 242 -1.18 19.41 16.84
C ASN A 242 -2.02 18.75 15.70
N LEU A 243 -3.32 19.06 15.64
CA LEU A 243 -4.21 18.62 14.55
C LEU A 243 -4.23 19.64 13.43
N ASP A 244 -4.26 19.14 12.20
CA ASP A 244 -4.20 19.95 10.99
C ASP A 244 -5.61 20.44 10.59
N PHE A 245 -5.72 21.71 10.20
CA PHE A 245 -6.95 22.28 9.68
C PHE A 245 -6.69 23.23 8.51
N PHE A 246 -7.69 23.35 7.64
CA PHE A 246 -7.64 24.21 6.46
C PHE A 246 -8.95 24.96 6.29
N GLN A 247 -8.89 26.20 5.78
CA GLN A 247 -10.09 26.87 5.31
C GLN A 247 -10.59 26.21 4.03
N LEU A 248 -11.92 26.15 3.84
CA LEU A 248 -12.52 25.55 2.65
C LEU A 248 -12.01 26.21 1.36
N GLY A 249 -11.86 27.53 1.35
CA GLY A 249 -11.33 28.28 0.20
C GLY A 249 -9.91 27.86 -0.19
N ILE A 250 -9.06 27.53 0.78
CA ILE A 250 -7.69 27.03 0.54
C ILE A 250 -7.74 25.64 -0.11
N LEU A 251 -8.60 24.75 0.40
CA LEU A 251 -8.76 23.40 -0.17
C LEU A 251 -9.29 23.45 -1.60
N MET A 252 -10.28 24.31 -1.87
CA MET A 252 -10.81 24.54 -3.23
C MET A 252 -9.72 25.08 -4.15
N SER A 253 -8.98 26.10 -3.68
CA SER A 253 -7.88 26.70 -4.44
C SER A 253 -6.76 25.71 -4.73
N ALA A 254 -6.45 24.81 -3.79
CA ALA A 254 -5.45 23.75 -3.97
C ALA A 254 -5.90 22.70 -5.00
N ALA A 255 -7.21 22.47 -5.10
CA ALA A 255 -7.85 21.65 -6.14
C ALA A 255 -8.01 22.36 -7.50
N ASP A 256 -7.42 23.55 -7.67
CA ASP A 256 -7.50 24.36 -8.91
C ASP A 256 -8.93 24.81 -9.26
N SER A 257 -9.75 25.10 -8.24
CA SER A 257 -11.14 25.53 -8.39
C SER A 257 -11.55 26.56 -7.31
N ASP A 258 -12.75 27.10 -7.44
CA ASP A 258 -13.40 27.98 -6.46
C ASP A 258 -14.90 27.65 -6.38
N LEU A 259 -15.58 28.11 -5.33
CA LEU A 259 -17.03 28.00 -5.17
C LEU A 259 -17.79 28.80 -6.23
N ASP A 260 -17.21 29.89 -6.71
CA ASP A 260 -17.82 30.79 -7.70
C ASP A 260 -17.42 30.48 -9.15
N VAL A 261 -16.60 29.45 -9.37
CA VAL A 261 -16.33 28.95 -10.73
C VAL A 261 -17.45 28.01 -11.15
N GLY A 262 -18.20 28.40 -12.18
CA GLY A 262 -19.36 27.65 -12.64
C GLY A 262 -20.50 27.67 -11.62
N ASN A 263 -21.17 26.53 -11.44
CA ASN A 263 -22.30 26.42 -10.51
C ASN A 263 -21.95 25.73 -9.18
N ASN A 264 -20.67 25.67 -8.79
CA ASN A 264 -20.24 24.90 -7.61
C ASN A 264 -20.96 25.34 -6.33
N ARG A 265 -21.19 26.65 -6.13
CA ARG A 265 -21.96 27.17 -4.99
C ARG A 265 -23.43 26.74 -5.01
N TYR A 266 -24.05 26.70 -6.19
CA TYR A 266 -25.49 26.41 -6.32
C TYR A 266 -25.79 24.90 -6.38
N ASP A 267 -25.12 24.18 -7.28
CA ASP A 267 -25.32 22.75 -7.52
C ASP A 267 -24.59 21.89 -6.48
N GLY A 268 -23.51 22.41 -5.89
CA GLY A 268 -22.60 21.65 -5.05
C GLY A 268 -21.56 20.88 -5.88
N ALA A 269 -20.55 20.35 -5.21
CA ALA A 269 -19.51 19.54 -5.84
C ALA A 269 -18.95 18.51 -4.86
N THR A 270 -18.30 17.46 -5.36
CA THR A 270 -17.56 16.51 -4.52
C THR A 270 -16.07 16.73 -4.70
N MET A 271 -15.39 17.08 -3.61
CA MET A 271 -13.94 17.15 -3.50
C MET A 271 -13.42 15.86 -2.90
N ILE A 272 -12.44 15.24 -3.53
CA ILE A 272 -11.72 14.11 -2.97
C ILE A 272 -10.38 14.63 -2.45
N VAL A 273 -10.11 14.36 -1.18
CA VAL A 273 -8.83 14.67 -0.54
C VAL A 273 -8.11 13.35 -0.32
N GLU A 274 -7.14 13.07 -1.19
CA GLU A 274 -6.27 11.91 -1.03
C GLU A 274 -5.21 12.22 0.03
N VAL A 275 -5.14 11.39 1.07
CA VAL A 275 -4.13 11.47 2.12
C VAL A 275 -3.17 10.32 1.96
N THR A 276 -1.97 10.61 1.43
CA THR A 276 -0.94 9.59 1.23
C THR A 276 0.03 9.56 2.40
N TYR A 277 0.10 8.43 3.12
CA TYR A 277 1.00 8.21 4.25
C TYR A 277 2.29 7.52 3.80
N THR A 278 3.41 7.93 4.37
CA THR A 278 4.70 7.26 4.20
C THR A 278 5.58 7.43 5.42
N ASN A 279 6.38 6.42 5.73
CA ASN A 279 7.51 6.51 6.66
C ASN A 279 8.82 6.07 5.99
N MET A 280 8.84 5.91 4.67
CA MET A 280 9.99 5.45 3.90
C MET A 280 10.36 6.47 2.83
N PHE A 281 11.65 6.80 2.79
CA PHE A 281 12.19 7.74 1.81
C PHE A 281 13.34 7.11 1.05
N SER A 282 13.34 7.29 -0.26
CA SER A 282 14.47 6.91 -1.08
C SER A 282 15.74 7.58 -0.54
N TRP A 283 16.82 6.80 -0.40
CA TRP A 283 18.12 7.22 0.16
C TRP A 283 18.16 7.55 1.66
N SER A 284 17.08 8.06 2.26
CA SER A 284 17.05 8.34 3.70
C SER A 284 16.59 7.14 4.53
N GLY A 285 15.99 6.13 3.90
CA GLY A 285 15.51 4.92 4.56
C GLY A 285 14.24 5.18 5.39
N LEU A 286 14.19 4.57 6.57
CA LEU A 286 13.03 4.64 7.47
C LEU A 286 13.04 5.93 8.31
N SER A 287 11.97 6.70 8.24
CA SER A 287 11.71 7.85 9.11
C SER A 287 11.14 7.41 10.46
N ARG A 288 11.45 8.18 11.52
CA ARG A 288 10.91 7.95 12.86
C ARG A 288 9.44 8.34 12.99
N LYS A 289 9.00 9.36 12.24
CA LYS A 289 7.63 9.84 12.21
C LYS A 289 6.98 9.50 10.88
N ILE A 290 5.71 9.12 10.94
CA ILE A 290 4.88 8.97 9.74
C ILE A 290 4.56 10.36 9.22
N GLN A 291 4.77 10.52 7.93
CA GLN A 291 4.55 11.75 7.20
C GLN A 291 3.40 11.52 6.24
N TYR A 292 2.60 12.55 6.02
CA TYR A 292 1.48 12.46 5.09
C TYR A 292 1.31 13.71 4.26
N THR A 293 0.61 13.54 3.14
CA THR A 293 0.36 14.62 2.18
C THR A 293 -1.11 14.66 1.82
N TYR A 294 -1.76 15.81 1.97
CA TYR A 294 -3.10 16.06 1.48
C TYR A 294 -3.05 16.48 0.02
N LYS A 295 -3.74 15.75 -0.86
CA LYS A 295 -3.89 16.07 -2.28
C LYS A 295 -5.37 16.24 -2.60
N PRO A 296 -5.90 17.47 -2.57
CA PRO A 296 -7.28 17.74 -2.95
C PRO A 296 -7.44 17.82 -4.47
N TYR A 297 -8.53 17.28 -4.99
CA TYR A 297 -8.97 17.49 -6.36
C TYR A 297 -10.49 17.42 -6.45
N LEU A 298 -11.07 18.16 -7.39
CA LEU A 298 -12.51 18.18 -7.61
C LEU A 298 -12.91 17.06 -8.58
N SER A 299 -13.90 16.26 -8.19
CA SER A 299 -14.51 15.29 -9.10
C SER A 299 -15.46 16.04 -10.04
N SER A 300 -15.08 16.17 -11.31
CA SER A 300 -15.91 16.86 -12.31
C SER A 300 -17.28 16.17 -12.44
N SER A 301 -18.35 16.96 -12.39
CA SER A 301 -19.76 16.60 -12.65
C SER A 301 -20.58 15.89 -11.55
N THR A 302 -20.21 15.97 -10.28
CA THR A 302 -21.05 15.42 -9.19
C THR A 302 -21.61 16.52 -8.30
N SER A 303 -22.88 16.89 -8.51
CA SER A 303 -23.65 17.67 -7.55
C SER A 303 -24.01 16.80 -6.34
N PHE A 304 -23.67 17.21 -5.13
CA PHE A 304 -24.11 16.51 -3.92
C PHE A 304 -25.29 17.25 -3.29
N LYS A 305 -26.36 16.51 -3.00
CA LYS A 305 -27.55 17.02 -2.32
C LYS A 305 -27.99 16.12 -1.18
N LEU A 306 -28.50 16.73 -0.12
CA LEU A 306 -29.04 16.06 1.06
C LEU A 306 -30.41 16.66 1.39
N TYR A 307 -31.41 15.81 1.60
CA TYR A 307 -32.70 16.23 2.16
C TYR A 307 -32.74 15.96 3.66
N ASP A 308 -33.17 16.97 4.40
CA ASP A 308 -33.36 16.92 5.84
C ASP A 308 -34.77 17.45 6.17
N ASN A 309 -35.36 17.02 7.28
CA ASN A 309 -36.73 17.36 7.65
C ASN A 309 -36.83 17.86 9.08
N VAL A 310 -37.29 19.09 9.24
CA VAL A 310 -37.57 19.71 10.53
C VAL A 310 -39.07 19.69 10.76
N TRP A 311 -39.53 19.05 11.83
CA TRP A 311 -40.94 19.03 12.21
C TRP A 311 -41.29 20.28 13.02
N GLU A 312 -42.42 20.92 12.71
CA GLU A 312 -42.87 22.13 13.40
C GLU A 312 -43.91 21.78 14.49
N GLY A 313 -43.71 22.33 15.70
CA GLY A 313 -44.64 22.20 16.83
C GLY A 313 -44.25 21.15 17.87
N THR A 314 -44.61 21.40 19.14
CA THR A 314 -44.35 20.50 20.28
C THR A 314 -45.36 19.36 20.40
N ASP A 315 -46.61 19.61 20.01
CA ASP A 315 -47.72 18.67 20.28
C ASP A 315 -48.21 17.92 19.03
N ASN A 316 -47.85 18.40 17.82
CA ASN A 316 -48.40 17.92 16.54
C ASN A 316 -47.32 17.29 15.65
N TYR A 317 -46.75 16.18 16.11
CA TYR A 317 -45.76 15.42 15.35
C TYR A 317 -46.31 15.03 13.96
N ARG A 318 -45.56 15.36 12.91
CA ARG A 318 -45.85 15.08 11.49
C ARG A 318 -46.93 15.91 10.81
N GLU A 319 -47.60 16.85 11.48
CA GLU A 319 -48.62 17.68 10.80
C GLU A 319 -48.00 18.73 9.88
N LYS A 320 -46.87 19.32 10.29
CA LYS A 320 -46.14 20.32 9.51
C LYS A 320 -44.66 20.03 9.51
N ARG A 321 -44.02 20.21 8.36
CA ARG A 321 -42.57 20.09 8.24
C ARG A 321 -41.98 21.15 7.34
N THR A 322 -40.78 21.57 7.69
CA THR A 322 -39.88 22.28 6.79
C THR A 322 -38.87 21.27 6.23
N LEU A 323 -38.97 20.99 4.94
CA LEU A 323 -37.99 20.18 4.20
C LEU A 323 -36.82 21.07 3.78
N LEU A 324 -35.61 20.68 4.16
CA LEU A 324 -34.37 21.35 3.79
C LEU A 324 -33.69 20.55 2.68
N ASN A 325 -33.60 21.13 1.49
CA ASN A 325 -32.77 20.62 0.41
C ASN A 325 -31.41 21.32 0.43
N LYS A 326 -30.42 20.66 1.01
CA LYS A 326 -29.06 21.17 1.19
C LYS A 326 -28.18 20.75 0.01
N HIS A 327 -27.51 21.72 -0.60
CA HIS A 327 -26.46 21.53 -1.60
C HIS A 327 -25.16 22.11 -1.06
N GLY A 328 -24.03 21.53 -1.46
CA GLY A 328 -22.75 21.95 -0.90
C GLY A 328 -21.56 21.21 -1.44
N ILE A 329 -20.41 21.46 -0.82
CA ILE A 329 -19.16 20.77 -1.11
C ILE A 329 -19.07 19.55 -0.19
N LYS A 330 -19.13 18.36 -0.79
CA LYS A 330 -18.84 17.12 -0.08
C LYS A 330 -17.35 16.85 -0.18
N ILE A 331 -16.66 16.80 0.96
CA ILE A 331 -15.24 16.48 1.08
C ILE A 331 -15.14 15.02 1.47
N ASP A 332 -14.68 14.17 0.56
CA ASP A 332 -14.40 12.74 0.81
C ASP A 332 -12.91 12.55 1.10
N LEU A 333 -12.56 11.95 2.24
CA LEU A 333 -11.19 11.54 2.52
C LEU A 333 -10.91 10.16 1.93
N VAL A 334 -9.82 10.05 1.18
CA VAL A 334 -9.31 8.75 0.72
C VAL A 334 -7.92 8.56 1.28
N GLN A 335 -7.75 7.58 2.16
CA GLN A 335 -6.46 7.27 2.75
C GLN A 335 -5.70 6.26 1.89
N SER A 336 -4.46 6.59 1.53
CA SER A 336 -3.59 5.77 0.68
C SER A 336 -2.16 5.80 1.23
N GLY A 337 -1.30 4.90 0.75
CA GLY A 337 0.12 4.89 1.13
C GLY A 337 0.62 3.54 1.63
N ASP A 338 1.92 3.50 1.85
CA ASP A 338 2.66 2.31 2.25
C ASP A 338 3.54 2.65 3.46
N LEU A 339 3.43 1.82 4.50
CA LEU A 339 4.32 1.89 5.66
C LEU A 339 5.29 0.73 5.63
N GLY A 340 6.54 1.02 6.01
CA GLY A 340 7.60 0.04 6.13
C GLY A 340 7.98 -0.23 7.57
N ALA A 341 8.36 -1.48 7.85
CA ALA A 341 9.08 -1.85 9.05
C ALA A 341 10.29 -2.71 8.69
N PHE A 342 11.32 -2.71 9.55
CA PHE A 342 12.44 -3.62 9.38
C PHE A 342 11.97 -5.08 9.50
N SER A 343 12.33 -5.92 8.51
CA SER A 343 12.04 -7.34 8.54
C SER A 343 13.31 -8.13 8.23
N PHE A 344 13.74 -8.95 9.20
CA PHE A 344 14.91 -9.81 9.02
C PHE A 344 14.71 -10.83 7.90
N ALA A 345 13.48 -11.31 7.70
CA ALA A 345 13.14 -12.20 6.60
C ALA A 345 13.36 -11.50 5.23
N GLN A 346 12.91 -10.24 5.11
CA GLN A 346 13.09 -9.47 3.88
C GLN A 346 14.56 -9.17 3.60
N LEU A 347 15.35 -8.86 4.64
CA LEU A 347 16.80 -8.74 4.53
C LEU A 347 17.42 -10.05 4.00
N LEU A 348 17.03 -11.21 4.53
CA LEU A 348 17.56 -12.50 4.08
C LEU A 348 17.17 -12.81 2.63
N ILE A 349 15.95 -12.49 2.21
CA ILE A 349 15.50 -12.63 0.82
C ILE A 349 16.34 -11.72 -0.10
N SER A 350 16.56 -10.46 0.31
CA SER A 350 17.40 -9.52 -0.43
C SER A 350 18.87 -9.99 -0.52
N LEU A 351 19.41 -10.56 0.55
CA LEU A 351 20.78 -11.10 0.54
C LEU A 351 20.88 -12.37 -0.30
N THR A 352 19.88 -13.24 -0.27
CA THR A 352 19.87 -14.49 -1.05
C THR A 352 19.81 -14.18 -2.55
N THR A 353 18.96 -13.24 -2.96
CA THR A 353 18.92 -12.76 -4.35
C THR A 353 20.23 -12.08 -4.76
N SER A 354 20.90 -11.38 -3.84
CA SER A 354 22.21 -10.79 -4.11
C SER A 354 23.32 -11.84 -4.36
N LEU A 355 23.23 -12.99 -3.69
CA LEU A 355 24.21 -14.08 -3.82
C LEU A 355 24.13 -14.76 -5.20
N THR A 356 22.93 -14.81 -5.80
CA THR A 356 22.75 -15.36 -7.15
C THR A 356 23.37 -14.45 -8.22
N LEU A 357 23.24 -13.12 -8.08
CA LEU A 357 23.94 -12.15 -8.93
C LEU A 357 25.47 -12.33 -8.85
N LEU A 358 25.99 -12.56 -7.64
CA LEU A 358 27.43 -12.80 -7.45
C LEU A 358 27.91 -14.08 -8.13
N ALA A 359 27.11 -15.16 -8.09
CA ALA A 359 27.41 -16.40 -8.80
C ALA A 359 27.38 -16.20 -10.33
N MET A 360 26.48 -15.36 -10.84
CA MET A 360 26.41 -15.05 -12.28
C MET A 360 27.69 -14.37 -12.79
N ALA A 361 28.38 -13.59 -11.95
CA ALA A 361 29.69 -13.02 -12.28
C ALA A 361 30.71 -14.11 -12.64
N THR A 362 30.71 -15.23 -11.91
CA THR A 362 31.61 -16.36 -12.21
C THR A 362 31.28 -17.04 -13.53
N VAL A 363 30.00 -17.19 -13.85
CA VAL A 363 29.57 -17.77 -15.15
C VAL A 363 30.02 -16.87 -16.30
N ILE A 364 29.89 -15.55 -16.15
CA ILE A 364 30.34 -14.58 -17.15
C ILE A 364 31.87 -14.62 -17.31
N THR A 365 32.62 -14.68 -16.21
CA THR A 365 34.08 -14.77 -16.28
C THR A 365 34.53 -16.06 -16.96
N ASP A 366 33.85 -17.17 -16.67
CA ASP A 366 34.12 -18.46 -17.30
C ASP A 366 33.83 -18.44 -18.80
N TYR A 367 32.73 -17.80 -19.21
CA TYR A 367 32.38 -17.65 -20.62
C TYR A 367 33.44 -16.83 -21.37
N ILE A 368 33.94 -15.75 -20.77
CA ILE A 368 35.01 -14.95 -21.37
C ILE A 368 36.33 -15.73 -21.45
N ALA A 369 36.66 -16.50 -20.42
CA ALA A 369 37.86 -17.34 -20.42
C ALA A 369 37.85 -18.38 -21.55
N LEU A 370 36.73 -19.08 -21.72
CA LEU A 370 36.62 -20.20 -22.67
C LEU A 370 36.40 -19.77 -24.13
N TYR A 371 35.83 -18.59 -24.38
CA TYR A 371 35.45 -18.20 -25.75
C TYR A 371 36.19 -16.98 -26.30
N PHE A 372 36.57 -16.01 -25.46
CA PHE A 372 37.09 -14.71 -25.92
C PHE A 372 38.59 -14.49 -25.72
N LEU A 373 39.21 -15.11 -24.71
CA LEU A 373 40.65 -14.96 -24.48
C LEU A 373 41.49 -15.75 -25.50
N PRO A 374 42.68 -15.25 -25.86
CA PRO A 374 43.54 -15.90 -26.85
C PRO A 374 44.02 -17.29 -26.41
N ASP A 375 44.25 -17.49 -25.11
CA ASP A 375 44.69 -18.77 -24.52
C ASP A 375 43.51 -19.71 -24.15
N LYS A 376 42.35 -19.59 -24.83
CA LYS A 376 41.13 -20.36 -24.54
C LYS A 376 41.31 -21.88 -24.43
N GLU A 377 42.14 -22.47 -25.28
CA GLU A 377 42.40 -23.92 -25.30
C GLU A 377 43.05 -24.37 -23.99
N LYS A 378 44.00 -23.59 -23.45
CA LYS A 378 44.64 -23.89 -22.16
C LYS A 378 43.67 -23.76 -20.99
N TYR A 379 42.73 -22.82 -21.04
CA TYR A 379 41.71 -22.71 -19.99
C TYR A 379 40.70 -23.87 -20.07
N ASP A 380 40.36 -24.33 -21.27
CA ASP A 380 39.46 -25.47 -21.50
C ASP A 380 40.07 -26.77 -20.94
N GLU A 381 41.33 -27.06 -21.32
CA GLU A 381 42.09 -28.21 -20.81
C GLU A 381 42.27 -28.17 -19.29
N ALA A 382 42.47 -26.98 -18.72
CA ALA A 382 42.60 -26.82 -17.27
C ALA A 382 41.26 -27.01 -16.54
N LYS A 383 40.13 -26.65 -17.16
CA LYS A 383 38.80 -26.67 -16.54
C LYS A 383 38.09 -28.02 -16.71
N TYR A 384 38.21 -28.65 -17.86
CA TYR A 384 37.49 -29.87 -18.21
C TYR A 384 38.45 -31.06 -18.33
N GLU A 385 38.19 -32.08 -17.52
CA GLU A 385 38.89 -33.36 -17.58
C GLU A 385 37.96 -34.35 -18.30
N TRP A 386 38.31 -34.74 -19.52
CA TRP A 386 37.54 -35.73 -20.28
C TRP A 386 37.80 -37.11 -19.71
N THR A 387 36.74 -37.84 -19.37
CA THR A 387 36.86 -39.27 -19.04
C THR A 387 37.07 -40.08 -20.32
N GLU A 388 37.77 -41.20 -20.20
CA GLU A 388 37.75 -42.22 -21.25
C GLU A 388 36.31 -42.62 -21.62
N ASP A 389 36.06 -42.90 -22.90
CA ASP A 389 34.74 -43.28 -23.35
C ASP A 389 34.34 -44.63 -22.73
N PHE A 390 33.34 -44.60 -21.86
CA PHE A 390 32.79 -45.79 -21.23
C PHE A 390 32.14 -46.74 -22.24
N SER A 391 31.76 -46.28 -23.44
CA SER A 391 31.30 -47.14 -24.52
C SER A 391 32.40 -48.10 -24.94
N ASP A 392 33.60 -47.58 -25.23
CA ASP A 392 34.80 -48.33 -25.58
C ASP A 392 35.24 -49.27 -24.46
N MET A 393 35.23 -48.81 -23.19
CA MET A 393 35.54 -49.69 -22.06
C MET A 393 34.56 -50.87 -21.94
N ARG A 394 33.28 -50.62 -22.18
CA ARG A 394 32.24 -51.67 -22.11
C ARG A 394 32.36 -52.63 -23.28
N GLU A 395 32.64 -52.15 -24.48
CA GLU A 395 32.90 -53.00 -25.66
C GLU A 395 34.16 -53.85 -25.46
N ALA A 396 35.26 -53.26 -25.00
CA ALA A 396 36.47 -53.98 -24.65
C ALA A 396 36.21 -55.06 -23.58
N SER A 397 35.40 -54.76 -22.56
CA SER A 397 35.03 -55.74 -21.53
C SER A 397 34.16 -56.89 -22.08
N ARG A 398 33.27 -56.61 -23.03
CA ARG A 398 32.41 -57.60 -23.70
C ARG A 398 33.23 -58.49 -24.63
N ASP A 399 34.15 -57.91 -25.38
CA ASP A 399 35.05 -58.66 -26.25
C ASP A 399 36.05 -59.49 -25.45
N ARG A 400 36.50 -59.00 -24.28
CA ARG A 400 37.31 -59.80 -23.35
C ARG A 400 36.52 -60.98 -22.76
N LYS A 401 35.23 -60.79 -22.44
CA LYS A 401 34.33 -61.89 -22.05
C LYS A 401 34.08 -62.88 -23.18
N ARG A 402 33.90 -62.41 -24.42
CA ARG A 402 33.77 -63.28 -25.61
C ARG A 402 35.04 -64.08 -25.88
N ARG A 403 36.22 -63.45 -25.77
CA ARG A 403 37.52 -64.13 -25.86
C ARG A 403 37.72 -65.15 -24.76
N ASN A 404 37.44 -64.83 -23.50
CA ASN A 404 37.56 -65.79 -22.40
C ASN A 404 36.55 -66.94 -22.52
N LYS A 405 35.36 -66.70 -23.07
CA LYS A 405 34.39 -67.75 -23.37
C LYS A 405 34.86 -68.65 -24.51
N GLY A 406 35.46 -68.09 -25.57
CA GLY A 406 36.06 -68.86 -26.67
C GLY A 406 37.36 -69.59 -26.31
N LEU A 407 38.16 -69.07 -25.36
CA LEU A 407 39.36 -69.75 -24.83
C LEU A 407 38.98 -70.90 -23.88
N GLY A 408 37.82 -70.83 -23.24
CA GLY A 408 37.28 -71.90 -22.39
C GLY A 408 36.62 -73.04 -23.18
N GLU A 409 36.35 -72.87 -24.48
CA GLU A 409 35.80 -73.91 -25.36
C GLU A 409 36.88 -74.73 -26.10
N LEU A 410 38.16 -74.33 -26.04
CA LEU A 410 39.30 -75.05 -26.66
C LEU A 410 40.10 -75.94 -25.68
N SER A 411 39.71 -75.96 -24.41
CA SER A 411 40.14 -76.96 -23.43
C SER A 411 38.90 -77.71 -22.97
N GLU A 412 38.60 -78.83 -23.64
CA GLU A 412 37.55 -79.78 -23.24
C GLU A 412 37.71 -80.21 -21.77
N PRO A 413 36.63 -80.75 -21.20
CA PRO A 413 36.84 -81.99 -20.46
C PRO A 413 35.82 -83.05 -20.86
N GLY A 414 36.31 -84.16 -21.41
CA GLY A 414 35.74 -85.46 -21.08
C GLY A 414 36.32 -85.91 -19.75
N ALA A 415 35.48 -86.01 -18.71
CA ALA A 415 35.46 -87.07 -17.69
C ALA A 415 34.57 -86.68 -16.48
N ASP A 416 33.56 -87.53 -16.27
CA ASP A 416 32.93 -87.96 -15.01
C ASP A 416 32.14 -86.96 -14.14
N GLU A 417 30.86 -86.86 -14.50
CA GLU A 417 29.74 -87.45 -13.74
C GLU A 417 30.04 -87.95 -12.30
N SER A 418 29.80 -87.10 -11.29
CA SER A 418 29.11 -87.47 -10.04
C SER A 418 29.26 -86.41 -8.92
N TYR A 419 28.70 -85.19 -9.05
CA TYR A 419 28.38 -84.37 -7.85
C TYR A 419 27.50 -83.14 -8.15
N ASN A 420 26.41 -83.28 -8.91
CA ASN A 420 25.42 -82.19 -9.03
C ASN A 420 24.03 -82.72 -9.38
N ARG A 421 23.28 -83.08 -8.34
CA ARG A 421 21.84 -82.91 -8.21
C ARG A 421 21.52 -83.26 -6.76
N LEU A 422 20.61 -82.49 -6.14
CA LEU A 422 20.15 -82.56 -4.74
C LEU A 422 20.78 -81.52 -3.78
N ILE A 423 20.72 -80.23 -4.11
CA ILE A 423 20.29 -79.18 -3.16
C ILE A 423 19.41 -78.21 -3.93
N ASP A 424 18.17 -78.65 -4.16
CA ASP A 424 17.00 -77.78 -4.20
C ASP A 424 16.15 -78.22 -3.02
N SER A 425 15.52 -77.26 -2.32
CA SER A 425 14.75 -77.34 -1.06
C SER A 425 15.49 -77.24 0.29
N GLU A 426 14.91 -76.38 1.14
CA GLU A 426 15.23 -75.98 2.54
C GLU A 426 16.35 -74.92 2.67
N GLU A 427 16.12 -73.65 3.04
CA GLU A 427 15.04 -73.03 3.79
C GLU A 427 14.74 -71.61 3.25
N HIS A 428 13.48 -71.44 2.82
CA HIS A 428 12.75 -70.19 2.90
C HIS A 428 12.39 -69.90 4.37
N MET A 429 12.15 -68.61 4.67
CA MET A 429 11.54 -68.02 5.88
C MET A 429 12.55 -67.42 6.87
N ASN A 430 12.44 -66.19 7.37
CA ASN A 430 11.34 -65.22 7.38
C ASN A 430 11.92 -63.87 7.86
N LEU A 431 11.66 -62.78 7.13
CA LEU A 431 10.62 -61.77 7.36
C LEU A 431 10.99 -60.64 8.33
N TYR A 432 10.96 -59.44 7.76
CA TYR A 432 10.19 -58.29 8.22
C TYR A 432 9.37 -58.50 9.51
N GLY A 433 9.58 -57.60 10.48
CA GLY A 433 8.68 -57.45 11.63
C GLY A 433 9.07 -56.29 12.54
N ALA A 434 8.65 -55.08 12.19
CA ALA A 434 8.62 -53.96 13.12
C ALA A 434 7.22 -53.85 13.80
N LYS A 435 7.28 -53.67 15.13
CA LYS A 435 6.30 -53.06 16.06
C LYS A 435 5.12 -53.90 16.62
N LYS A 436 5.29 -54.20 17.92
CA LYS A 436 4.27 -54.21 19.00
C LYS A 436 3.24 -53.09 18.81
N GLY A 437 1.94 -53.21 19.13
CA GLY A 437 1.27 -54.09 20.07
C GLY A 437 0.45 -53.24 21.05
N GLY A 438 -0.87 -53.45 21.12
CA GLY A 438 -1.81 -52.84 22.08
C GLY A 438 -3.20 -52.65 21.48
N LYS A 439 -4.06 -53.68 21.41
CA LYS A 439 -5.03 -54.21 22.41
C LYS A 439 -6.33 -53.37 22.58
N GLY A 440 -7.45 -54.08 22.35
CA GLY A 440 -8.82 -53.79 22.82
C GLY A 440 -9.71 -53.22 21.71
N GLY A 441 -10.88 -53.76 21.36
CA GLY A 441 -11.71 -54.80 21.94
C GLY A 441 -13.19 -54.44 21.72
N LYS A 442 -13.86 -55.20 20.84
CA LYS A 442 -15.31 -55.52 20.69
C LYS A 442 -16.41 -54.69 21.40
N GLY A 443 -17.49 -54.47 20.64
CA GLY A 443 -18.90 -54.42 21.08
C GLY A 443 -19.72 -53.51 20.15
N LYS A 444 -20.56 -54.02 19.22
CA LYS A 444 -22.00 -54.35 19.42
C LYS A 444 -22.72 -53.30 20.27
N GLU A 445 -23.37 -52.33 19.65
CA GLU A 445 -24.80 -52.25 19.27
C GLU A 445 -24.98 -51.10 18.28
#